data_AF-A0AAJ0DG14-F1
#
_entry.id   AF-A0AAJ0DG14-F1
#
_cell.length_a   1.000
_cell.length_b   1.000
_cell.length_c   1.000
_cell.angle_alpha   90.00
_cell.angle_beta   90.00
_cell.angle_gamma   90.00
#
_symmetry.space_group_name_H-M   'P 1'
#
loop_
_entity.id
_entity.type
_entity.pdbx_description
1 polymer ?
#
loop_
_entity_poly.entity_id
_entity_poly.type
_entity_poly.pdbx_seq_one_letter_code
_entity_poly.pdbx_strand_id
1 'polypeptide(L)'
;MKFLNDADLVLWNMDKATYLKDLRQAGFEVPETTFLHQTARCGSAKGLTDAVTSLDVCKAGCPVVVKPSISAPAKLTHLLRDPQTLSDQDVTFFDHLLSAKLQNSLMAQAFEPTIANGEYSLIFLAVLYTATKVVDYIEAKFGRRDGESVVAYARIDGIMGSTDEFALMEVELIELELWVEEHADPRRREAFYQCFL
;
A
#
# COMPACT_ATOMS: atom_id res chain seq x y z
N MET A 1 -11.15 -18.32 17.56
CA MET A 1 -9.86 -17.73 17.14
C MET A 1 -9.94 -16.24 17.42
N LYS A 2 -8.97 -15.66 18.13
CA LYS A 2 -8.93 -14.21 18.40
C LYS A 2 -7.88 -13.61 17.46
N PHE A 3 -8.26 -12.68 16.60
CA PHE A 3 -7.32 -11.93 15.79
C PHE A 3 -6.75 -10.77 16.63
N LEU A 4 -5.48 -10.42 16.42
CA LEU A 4 -4.81 -9.33 17.14
C LEU A 4 -5.34 -7.97 16.67
N ASN A 5 -5.32 -7.73 15.36
CA ASN A 5 -6.11 -6.68 14.73
C ASN A 5 -7.52 -7.19 14.44
N ASP A 6 -8.50 -6.32 14.52
CA ASP A 6 -9.88 -6.71 14.23
C ASP A 6 -10.08 -7.21 12.78
N ALA A 7 -10.97 -8.19 12.59
CA ALA A 7 -11.36 -8.72 11.29
C ALA A 7 -11.90 -7.66 10.33
N ASP A 8 -12.74 -6.72 10.77
CA ASP A 8 -13.28 -5.68 9.87
C ASP A 8 -12.16 -4.71 9.43
N LEU A 9 -11.25 -4.38 10.34
CA LEU A 9 -10.05 -3.61 10.06
C LEU A 9 -9.12 -4.33 9.07
N VAL A 10 -8.88 -5.62 9.29
CA VAL A 10 -8.06 -6.47 8.42
C VAL A 10 -8.66 -6.55 7.02
N LEU A 11 -9.98 -6.76 6.90
CA LEU A 11 -10.66 -6.80 5.61
C LEU A 11 -10.60 -5.46 4.87
N TRP A 12 -10.67 -4.34 5.60
CA TRP A 12 -10.49 -3.00 5.02
C TRP A 12 -9.05 -2.76 4.54
N ASN A 13 -8.05 -3.13 5.34
CA ASN A 13 -6.65 -2.92 5.00
C ASN A 13 -6.13 -3.88 3.92
N MET A 14 -6.81 -5.01 3.70
CA MET A 14 -6.43 -5.97 2.67
C MET A 14 -6.42 -5.36 1.26
N ASP A 15 -7.25 -4.36 0.98
CA ASP A 15 -7.39 -3.73 -0.34
C ASP A 15 -6.91 -2.28 -0.38
N LYS A 16 -5.77 -2.06 -1.05
CA LYS A 16 -5.15 -0.75 -1.30
C LYS A 16 -6.11 0.22 -1.97
N ALA A 17 -7.00 -0.26 -2.83
CA ALA A 17 -7.98 0.59 -3.51
C ALA A 17 -9.03 1.16 -2.56
N THR A 18 -9.29 0.45 -1.46
CA THR A 18 -10.22 0.88 -0.43
C THR A 18 -9.53 1.84 0.55
N TYR A 19 -8.47 1.40 1.22
CA TYR A 19 -7.92 2.17 2.34
C TYR A 19 -7.13 3.42 1.89
N LEU A 20 -6.39 3.38 0.77
CA LEU A 20 -5.65 4.57 0.30
C LEU A 20 -6.59 5.68 -0.16
N LYS A 21 -7.73 5.31 -0.77
CA LYS A 21 -8.78 6.25 -1.13
C LYS A 21 -9.36 6.92 0.11
N ASP A 22 -9.68 6.13 1.13
CA ASP A 22 -10.20 6.62 2.40
C ASP A 22 -9.22 7.56 3.10
N LEU A 23 -7.93 7.21 3.15
CA LEU A 23 -6.89 8.06 3.73
C LEU A 23 -6.73 9.37 2.96
N ARG A 24 -6.69 9.33 1.62
CA ARG A 24 -6.65 10.56 0.81
C ARG A 24 -7.88 11.45 1.07
N GLN A 25 -9.08 10.88 1.17
CA GLN A 25 -10.31 11.62 1.49
C GLN A 25 -10.29 12.22 2.90
N ALA A 26 -9.57 11.60 3.83
CA ALA A 26 -9.33 12.12 5.17
C ALA A 26 -8.22 13.18 5.23
N GLY A 27 -7.60 13.53 4.09
CA GLY A 27 -6.59 14.57 3.99
C GLY A 27 -5.16 14.10 4.25
N PHE A 28 -4.91 12.78 4.24
CA PHE A 28 -3.53 12.27 4.22
C PHE A 28 -2.92 12.44 2.83
N GLU A 29 -1.66 12.84 2.79
CA GLU A 29 -0.90 12.88 1.54
C GLU A 29 -0.63 11.44 1.08
N VAL A 30 -1.12 11.11 -0.12
CA VAL A 30 -0.98 9.81 -0.76
C VAL A 30 -0.66 10.08 -2.21
N PRO A 31 0.35 9.41 -2.82
CA PRO A 31 0.69 9.64 -4.21
C PRO A 31 -0.53 9.51 -5.12
N GLU A 32 -0.60 10.32 -6.18
CA GLU A 32 -1.74 10.31 -7.09
C GLU A 32 -2.00 8.90 -7.61
N THR A 33 -3.19 8.37 -7.34
CA THR A 33 -3.52 6.97 -7.61
C THR A 33 -4.86 6.88 -8.31
N THR A 34 -4.89 6.12 -9.40
CA THR A 34 -6.11 5.74 -10.13
C THR A 34 -6.26 4.23 -10.14
N PHE A 35 -7.50 3.75 -10.23
CA PHE A 35 -7.81 2.32 -10.12
C PHE A 35 -8.54 1.83 -11.36
N LEU A 36 -8.02 0.77 -11.95
CA LEU A 36 -8.72 -0.01 -12.96
C LEU A 36 -9.47 -1.14 -12.26
N HIS A 37 -10.78 -0.94 -12.10
CA HIS A 37 -11.66 -1.98 -11.62
C HIS A 37 -11.94 -3.01 -12.73
N GLN A 38 -12.07 -4.28 -12.36
CA GLN A 38 -12.48 -5.37 -13.28
C GLN A 38 -11.46 -5.70 -14.39
N THR A 39 -10.20 -5.88 -14.03
CA THR A 39 -9.09 -6.33 -14.91
C THR A 39 -9.45 -7.56 -15.76
N ALA A 40 -10.26 -8.48 -15.23
CA ALA A 40 -10.75 -9.66 -15.96
C ALA A 40 -11.54 -9.32 -17.23
N ARG A 41 -12.13 -8.11 -17.33
CA ARG A 41 -12.88 -7.66 -18.52
C ARG A 41 -11.98 -7.22 -19.67
N CYS A 42 -10.68 -7.01 -19.44
CA CYS A 42 -9.72 -6.61 -20.46
C CYS A 42 -9.46 -7.72 -21.49
N GLY A 43 -9.64 -9.00 -21.11
CA GLY A 43 -9.64 -10.17 -22.00
C GLY A 43 -8.33 -10.49 -22.75
N SER A 44 -7.37 -9.58 -22.79
CA SER A 44 -6.07 -9.68 -23.48
C SER A 44 -5.09 -8.65 -22.93
N ALA A 45 -3.78 -8.87 -23.10
CA ALA A 45 -2.78 -7.88 -22.68
C ALA A 45 -2.96 -6.54 -23.40
N LYS A 46 -3.30 -6.55 -24.69
CA LYS A 46 -3.63 -5.32 -25.42
C LYS A 46 -4.81 -4.57 -24.77
N GLY A 47 -5.89 -5.26 -24.42
CA GLY A 47 -7.03 -4.64 -23.75
C GLY A 47 -6.69 -4.10 -22.36
N LEU A 48 -5.78 -4.77 -21.64
CA LEU A 48 -5.30 -4.31 -20.34
C LEU A 48 -4.40 -3.07 -20.49
N THR A 49 -3.49 -3.11 -21.45
CA THR A 49 -2.65 -1.97 -21.87
C THR A 49 -3.50 -0.75 -22.21
N ASP A 50 -4.47 -0.89 -23.11
CA ASP A 50 -5.33 0.21 -23.52
C ASP A 50 -6.08 0.80 -22.31
N ALA A 51 -6.55 -0.06 -21.40
CA ALA A 51 -7.25 0.36 -20.19
C ALA A 51 -6.32 1.11 -19.21
N VAL A 52 -5.13 0.58 -18.93
CA VAL A 52 -4.15 1.19 -18.01
C VAL A 52 -3.65 2.53 -18.55
N THR A 53 -3.28 2.60 -19.82
CA THR A 53 -2.77 3.84 -20.44
C THR A 53 -3.84 4.93 -20.55
N SER A 54 -5.14 4.55 -20.52
CA SER A 54 -6.26 5.49 -20.47
C SER A 54 -6.55 6.10 -19.09
N LEU A 55 -5.87 5.62 -18.03
CA LEU A 55 -6.01 6.16 -16.68
C LEU A 55 -5.41 7.57 -16.60
N ASP A 56 -6.04 8.44 -15.79
CA ASP A 56 -5.66 9.85 -15.73
C ASP A 56 -4.20 10.05 -15.28
N VAL A 57 -3.72 9.25 -14.33
CA VAL A 57 -2.32 9.30 -13.87
C VAL A 57 -1.32 8.95 -14.99
N CYS A 58 -1.72 8.11 -15.95
CA CYS A 58 -0.89 7.73 -17.09
C CYS A 58 -0.88 8.79 -18.20
N LYS A 59 -1.96 9.58 -18.31
CA LYS A 59 -2.06 10.69 -19.29
C LYS A 59 -1.12 11.85 -18.97
N ALA A 60 -0.69 11.98 -17.72
CA ALA A 60 0.27 13.01 -17.32
C ALA A 60 1.65 12.81 -17.98
N GLY A 61 1.95 11.63 -18.54
CA GLY A 61 3.22 11.33 -19.22
C GLY A 61 4.41 11.15 -18.26
N CYS A 62 4.16 11.20 -16.95
CA CYS A 62 5.14 10.88 -15.92
C CYS A 62 5.25 9.35 -15.71
N PRO A 63 6.35 8.85 -15.16
CA PRO A 63 6.46 7.43 -14.81
C PRO A 63 5.37 7.02 -13.80
N VAL A 64 4.88 5.78 -13.91
CA VAL A 64 3.76 5.25 -13.12
C VAL A 64 4.10 3.85 -12.61
N VAL A 65 3.82 3.60 -11.34
CA VAL A 65 3.88 2.27 -10.73
C VAL A 65 2.52 1.60 -10.88
N VAL A 66 2.51 0.40 -11.45
CA VAL A 66 1.33 -0.43 -11.62
C VAL A 66 1.46 -1.67 -10.75
N LYS A 67 0.46 -1.94 -9.92
CA LYS A 67 0.40 -3.12 -9.03
C LYS A 67 -1.05 -3.54 -8.73
N PRO A 68 -1.32 -4.81 -8.39
CA PRO A 68 -2.64 -5.19 -7.88
C PRO A 68 -2.99 -4.42 -6.60
N SER A 69 -4.27 -4.14 -6.39
CA SER A 69 -4.73 -3.48 -5.15
C SER A 69 -4.70 -4.41 -3.94
N ILE A 70 -4.71 -5.73 -4.17
CA ILE A 70 -4.51 -6.75 -3.15
C ILE A 70 -3.30 -7.58 -3.58
N SER A 71 -2.16 -7.36 -2.92
CA SER A 71 -0.94 -8.13 -3.10
C SER A 71 -0.04 -7.95 -1.88
N ALA A 72 0.84 -8.93 -1.65
CA ALA A 72 1.95 -8.78 -0.73
C ALA A 72 2.95 -7.72 -1.25
N PRO A 73 3.83 -7.18 -0.38
CA PRO A 73 4.80 -6.16 -0.75
C PRO A 73 5.64 -6.55 -1.97
N ALA A 74 5.86 -5.58 -2.86
CA ALA A 74 6.61 -5.70 -4.13
C ALA A 74 6.18 -6.81 -5.11
N LYS A 75 5.21 -7.67 -4.77
CA LYS A 75 4.71 -8.70 -5.69
C LYS A 75 3.87 -8.06 -6.78
N LEU A 76 4.17 -8.44 -8.02
CA LEU A 76 3.44 -7.95 -9.21
C LEU A 76 3.43 -6.42 -9.30
N THR A 77 4.52 -5.77 -8.87
CA THR A 77 4.73 -4.33 -9.00
C THR A 77 5.64 -4.05 -10.19
N HIS A 78 5.25 -3.10 -11.04
CA HIS A 78 6.01 -2.76 -12.24
C HIS A 78 6.02 -1.26 -12.48
N LEU A 79 7.16 -0.73 -12.92
CA LEU A 79 7.33 0.69 -13.24
C LEU A 79 7.19 0.90 -14.75
N LEU A 80 6.12 1.56 -15.17
CA LEU A 80 5.99 2.13 -16.50
C LEU A 80 6.79 3.42 -16.55
N ARG A 81 7.95 3.40 -17.22
CA ARG A 81 8.80 4.59 -17.34
C ARG A 81 8.18 5.66 -18.23
N ASP A 82 7.51 5.23 -19.28
CA ASP A 82 6.71 6.07 -20.16
C ASP A 82 5.35 5.38 -20.38
N PRO A 83 4.28 5.82 -19.69
CA PRO A 83 2.96 5.23 -19.88
C PRO A 83 2.33 5.50 -21.26
N GLN A 84 2.91 6.37 -22.08
CA GLN A 84 2.46 6.63 -23.45
C GLN A 84 3.20 5.75 -24.48
N THR A 85 4.41 5.28 -24.14
CA THR A 85 5.24 4.46 -25.01
C THR A 85 5.71 3.20 -24.28
N LEU A 86 4.90 2.14 -24.34
CA LEU A 86 5.23 0.89 -23.67
C LEU A 86 6.38 0.14 -24.35
N SER A 87 7.25 -0.42 -23.52
CA SER A 87 8.29 -1.37 -23.88
C SER A 87 7.76 -2.81 -23.95
N ASP A 88 8.51 -3.70 -24.59
CA ASP A 88 8.21 -5.15 -24.62
C ASP A 88 8.12 -5.75 -23.20
N GLN A 89 8.89 -5.20 -22.25
CA GLN A 89 8.85 -5.61 -20.85
C GLN A 89 7.50 -5.25 -20.20
N ASP A 90 6.96 -4.06 -20.50
CA ASP A 90 5.66 -3.62 -19.99
C ASP A 90 4.55 -4.55 -20.49
N VAL A 91 4.57 -4.90 -21.78
CA VAL A 91 3.60 -5.82 -22.38
C VAL A 91 3.71 -7.21 -21.75
N THR A 92 4.93 -7.73 -21.60
CA THR A 92 5.18 -9.03 -20.94
C THR A 92 4.66 -9.05 -19.51
N PHE A 93 4.81 -7.95 -18.77
CA PHE A 93 4.25 -7.81 -17.43
C PHE A 93 2.72 -7.86 -17.44
N PHE A 94 2.05 -7.18 -18.38
CA PHE A 94 0.59 -7.24 -18.50
C PHE A 94 0.06 -8.63 -18.86
N ASP A 95 0.76 -9.37 -19.72
CA ASP A 95 0.46 -10.78 -19.99
C ASP A 95 0.57 -11.62 -18.71
N HIS A 96 1.63 -11.41 -17.93
CA HIS A 96 1.81 -12.10 -16.66
C HIS A 96 0.69 -11.80 -15.66
N LEU A 97 0.29 -10.52 -15.52
CA LEU A 97 -0.82 -10.11 -14.65
C LEU A 97 -2.14 -10.81 -15.02
N LEU A 98 -2.44 -10.94 -16.31
CA LEU A 98 -3.65 -11.64 -16.77
C LEU A 98 -3.59 -13.13 -16.47
N SER A 99 -2.42 -13.76 -16.65
CA SER A 99 -2.21 -15.17 -16.30
C SER A 99 -2.40 -15.46 -14.82
N ALA A 100 -2.11 -14.48 -13.96
CA ALA A 100 -2.28 -14.58 -12.51
C ALA A 100 -3.76 -14.53 -12.07
N LYS A 101 -4.72 -14.35 -12.99
CA LYS A 101 -6.17 -14.33 -12.75
C LYS A 101 -6.59 -13.41 -11.61
N LEU A 102 -6.01 -12.22 -11.57
CA LEU A 102 -6.35 -11.19 -10.58
C LEU A 102 -7.87 -10.96 -10.57
N GLN A 103 -8.50 -11.23 -9.43
CA GLN A 103 -9.93 -10.98 -9.23
C GLN A 103 -10.20 -9.53 -8.80
N ASN A 104 -9.14 -8.79 -8.49
CA ASN A 104 -9.19 -7.51 -7.80
C ASN A 104 -8.78 -6.37 -8.73
N SER A 105 -8.87 -5.13 -8.22
CA SER A 105 -8.51 -3.94 -8.98
C SER A 105 -7.00 -3.89 -9.25
N LEU A 106 -6.61 -3.27 -10.36
CA LEU A 106 -5.23 -2.85 -10.60
C LEU A 106 -5.12 -1.37 -10.23
N MET A 107 -4.07 -0.98 -9.51
CA MET A 107 -3.79 0.41 -9.20
C MET A 107 -2.64 0.92 -10.07
N ALA A 108 -2.77 2.15 -10.53
CA ALA A 108 -1.74 2.92 -11.19
C ALA A 108 -1.46 4.16 -10.32
N GLN A 109 -0.24 4.30 -9.86
CA GLN A 109 0.20 5.33 -8.93
C GLN A 109 1.34 6.14 -9.54
N ALA A 110 1.31 7.47 -9.40
CA ALA A 110 2.41 8.32 -9.83
C ALA A 110 3.72 7.85 -9.18
N PHE A 111 4.77 7.70 -9.98
CA PHE A 111 6.07 7.31 -9.45
C PHE A 111 6.74 8.48 -8.77
N GLU A 112 7.19 8.27 -7.54
CA GLU A 112 7.86 9.28 -6.74
C GLU A 112 9.37 9.06 -6.75
N PRO A 113 10.15 9.93 -7.44
CA PRO A 113 11.58 9.70 -7.63
C PRO A 113 12.40 9.75 -6.34
N THR A 114 11.88 10.40 -5.29
CA THR A 114 12.54 10.51 -3.99
C THR A 114 12.68 9.17 -3.28
N ILE A 115 11.99 8.12 -3.72
CA ILE A 115 12.22 6.74 -3.24
C ILE A 115 13.67 6.28 -3.44
N ALA A 116 14.41 6.88 -4.38
CA ALA A 116 15.84 6.64 -4.55
C ALA A 116 16.68 7.08 -3.32
N ASN A 117 16.14 7.96 -2.47
CA ASN A 117 16.74 8.38 -1.20
C ASN A 117 16.40 7.44 -0.04
N GLY A 118 15.62 6.39 -0.31
CA GLY A 118 15.10 5.47 0.69
C GLY A 118 13.62 5.68 0.99
N GLU A 119 13.06 4.73 1.74
CA GLU A 119 11.68 4.72 2.23
C GLU A 119 11.69 4.76 3.76
N TYR A 120 10.64 5.35 4.35
CA TYR A 120 10.47 5.42 5.79
C TYR A 120 9.33 4.50 6.22
N SER A 121 9.62 3.57 7.13
CA SER A 121 8.64 2.70 7.78
C SER A 121 8.42 3.11 9.23
N LEU A 122 7.21 3.57 9.55
CA LEU A 122 6.78 3.85 10.92
C LEU A 122 6.06 2.63 11.46
N ILE A 123 6.60 2.03 12.52
CA ILE A 123 6.00 0.88 13.19
C ILE A 123 5.24 1.37 14.44
N PHE A 124 3.94 1.09 14.46
CA PHE A 124 3.08 1.22 15.61
C PHE A 124 2.89 -0.15 16.25
N LEU A 125 3.17 -0.24 17.54
CA LEU A 125 2.72 -1.32 18.40
C LEU A 125 1.94 -0.66 19.52
N ALA A 126 0.78 -1.20 19.91
CA ALA A 126 -0.05 -0.58 20.95
C ALA A 126 0.70 -0.32 22.28
N VAL A 127 1.82 -1.04 22.51
CA VAL A 127 2.71 -0.87 23.67
C VAL A 127 3.92 0.06 23.43
N LEU A 128 4.25 0.41 22.19
CA LEU A 128 5.36 1.30 21.81
C LEU A 128 4.83 2.47 20.96
N TYR A 129 4.81 3.66 21.57
CA TYR A 129 4.34 4.89 20.92
C TYR A 129 5.22 5.31 19.74
N THR A 130 4.76 5.05 18.51
CA THR A 130 5.05 5.89 17.34
C THR A 130 4.00 5.68 16.24
N ALA A 131 3.45 6.79 15.74
CA ALA A 131 2.40 6.99 14.71
C ALA A 131 0.97 7.19 15.24
N THR A 132 0.56 8.45 15.42
CA THR A 132 -0.75 8.83 15.98
C THR A 132 -1.80 9.10 14.89
N LYS A 133 -1.56 9.98 13.91
CA LYS A 133 -2.66 10.44 13.02
C LYS A 133 -3.36 9.33 12.22
N VAL A 134 -2.63 8.38 11.66
CA VAL A 134 -3.22 7.27 10.87
C VAL A 134 -3.98 6.31 11.80
N VAL A 135 -3.41 5.99 12.97
CA VAL A 135 -4.06 5.14 13.98
C VAL A 135 -5.30 5.84 14.54
N ASP A 136 -5.22 7.14 14.83
CA ASP A 136 -6.35 7.97 15.28
C ASP A 136 -7.47 7.96 14.24
N TYR A 137 -7.15 8.04 12.95
CA TYR A 137 -8.14 7.90 11.87
C TYR A 137 -8.79 6.51 11.87
N ILE A 138 -7.99 5.44 12.00
CA ILE A 138 -8.49 4.07 12.07
C ILE A 138 -9.41 3.90 13.29
N GLU A 139 -9.00 4.36 14.48
CA GLU A 139 -9.83 4.32 15.68
C GLU A 139 -11.11 5.14 15.53
N ALA A 140 -11.06 6.30 14.88
CA ALA A 140 -12.26 7.10 14.61
C ALA A 140 -13.22 6.40 13.64
N LYS A 141 -12.69 5.65 12.66
CA LYS A 141 -13.48 4.94 11.65
C LYS A 141 -14.12 3.66 12.19
N PHE A 142 -13.37 2.87 12.97
CA PHE A 142 -13.78 1.53 13.43
C PHE A 142 -14.19 1.49 14.91
N GLY A 143 -13.96 2.58 15.65
CA GLY A 143 -14.22 2.67 17.07
C GLY A 143 -13.19 1.93 17.91
N ARG A 144 -13.56 1.71 19.17
CA ARG A 144 -12.82 0.89 20.14
C ARG A 144 -13.66 -0.32 20.53
N ARG A 145 -13.01 -1.43 20.88
CA ARG A 145 -13.69 -2.65 21.33
C ARG A 145 -13.42 -2.89 22.79
N ASP A 146 -14.48 -2.94 23.59
CA ASP A 146 -14.40 -3.08 25.05
C ASP A 146 -13.49 -2.04 25.73
N GLY A 147 -13.35 -0.85 25.12
CA GLY A 147 -12.49 0.24 25.60
C GLY A 147 -11.04 0.18 25.10
N GLU A 148 -10.64 -0.91 24.44
CA GLU A 148 -9.30 -1.13 23.88
C GLU A 148 -9.21 -0.68 22.41
N SER A 149 -7.98 -0.38 21.97
CA SER A 149 -7.69 -0.05 20.57
C SER A 149 -8.03 -1.25 19.68
N VAL A 150 -8.60 -0.98 18.50
CA VAL A 150 -8.80 -1.99 17.45
C VAL A 150 -7.52 -2.26 16.64
N VAL A 151 -6.48 -1.44 16.83
CA VAL A 151 -5.17 -1.56 16.19
C VAL A 151 -4.16 -2.06 17.23
N ALA A 152 -3.85 -3.34 17.19
CA ALA A 152 -2.77 -3.93 17.98
C ALA A 152 -1.39 -3.57 17.40
N TYR A 153 -1.26 -3.59 16.07
CA TYR A 153 -0.04 -3.24 15.36
C TYR A 153 -0.33 -2.65 13.97
N ALA A 154 0.59 -1.82 13.49
CA ALA A 154 0.59 -1.30 12.11
C ALA A 154 2.02 -0.96 11.65
N ARG A 155 2.31 -1.16 10.36
CA ARG A 155 3.45 -0.49 9.70
C ARG A 155 2.87 0.47 8.68
N ILE A 156 3.37 1.70 8.71
CA ILE A 156 2.99 2.76 7.79
C ILE A 156 4.25 3.09 7.00
N ASP A 157 4.22 2.78 5.71
CA ASP A 157 5.33 3.03 4.81
C ASP A 157 5.03 4.26 3.97
N GLY A 158 6.05 5.08 3.77
CA GLY A 158 5.95 6.29 2.99
C GLY A 158 7.30 6.92 2.68
N ILE A 159 7.24 8.02 1.95
CA ILE A 159 8.42 8.74 1.46
C ILE A 159 8.27 10.23 1.72
N MET A 160 9.38 10.94 1.74
CA MET A 160 9.36 12.39 1.71
C MET A 160 9.19 12.85 0.27
N GLY A 161 8.09 13.54 -0.02
CA GLY A 161 7.84 14.19 -1.30
C GLY A 161 8.77 15.38 -1.52
N SER A 162 8.73 15.96 -2.72
CA SER A 162 9.57 17.12 -3.07
C SER A 162 9.27 18.40 -2.27
N THR A 163 8.17 18.42 -1.52
CA THR A 163 7.72 19.52 -0.66
C THR A 163 8.09 19.33 0.81
N ASP A 164 8.93 18.33 1.15
CA ASP A 164 9.22 17.90 2.54
C ASP A 164 7.98 17.43 3.32
N GLU A 165 6.95 16.96 2.60
CA GLU A 165 5.77 16.34 3.19
C GLU A 165 5.88 14.81 3.10
N PHE A 166 5.42 14.11 4.14
CA PHE A 166 5.39 12.65 4.16
C PHE A 166 4.20 12.14 3.36
N ALA A 167 4.45 11.49 2.23
CA ALA A 167 3.47 10.82 1.42
C ALA A 167 3.35 9.35 1.84
N LEU A 168 2.17 8.96 2.34
CA LEU A 168 1.85 7.60 2.73
C LEU A 168 1.66 6.74 1.47
N MET A 169 2.44 5.68 1.36
CA MET A 169 2.38 4.75 0.23
C MET A 169 1.64 3.46 0.59
N GLU A 170 1.80 3.00 1.83
CA GLU A 170 1.25 1.73 2.29
C GLU A 170 0.98 1.74 3.80
N VAL A 171 -0.07 1.03 4.21
CA VAL A 171 -0.31 0.67 5.60
C VAL A 171 -0.52 -0.83 5.60
N GLU A 172 0.16 -1.56 6.45
CA GLU A 172 -0.08 -2.99 6.61
C GLU A 172 -0.43 -3.33 8.07
N LEU A 173 -1.49 -4.13 8.22
CA LEU A 173 -2.13 -4.50 9.49
C LEU A 173 -2.27 -6.02 9.62
N ILE A 174 -1.71 -6.80 8.69
CA ILE A 174 -1.93 -8.26 8.60
C ILE A 174 -0.62 -9.01 8.83
N GLU A 175 0.32 -8.94 7.88
CA GLU A 175 1.59 -9.68 7.90
C GLU A 175 2.78 -8.73 7.70
N LEU A 176 3.14 -8.03 8.76
CA LEU A 176 4.22 -7.04 8.71
C LEU A 176 5.60 -7.67 8.78
N GLU A 177 6.47 -7.30 7.86
CA GLU A 177 7.91 -7.43 8.08
C GLU A 177 8.37 -6.30 9.00
N LEU A 178 8.85 -6.66 10.19
CA LEU A 178 9.09 -5.71 11.28
C LEU A 178 10.58 -5.41 11.48
N TRP A 179 11.44 -5.94 10.59
CA TRP A 179 12.89 -5.72 10.54
C TRP A 179 13.60 -5.85 11.91
N VAL A 180 13.05 -6.70 12.78
CA VAL A 180 13.45 -6.80 14.19
C VAL A 180 14.91 -7.17 14.30
N GLU A 181 15.44 -8.01 13.40
CA GLU A 181 16.84 -8.41 13.39
C GLU A 181 17.79 -7.25 13.08
N GLU A 182 17.32 -6.23 12.38
CA GLU A 182 18.10 -5.06 11.97
C GLU A 182 18.11 -3.95 13.05
N HIS A 183 17.26 -4.07 14.08
CA HIS A 183 17.25 -3.12 15.18
C HIS A 183 18.50 -3.23 16.06
N ALA A 184 19.30 -2.17 16.06
CA ALA A 184 20.54 -2.07 16.83
C ALA A 184 20.36 -2.18 18.37
N ASP A 185 19.17 -1.89 18.92
CA ASP A 185 18.90 -2.02 20.37
C ASP A 185 18.22 -3.36 20.73
N PRO A 186 18.91 -4.29 21.43
CA PRO A 186 18.35 -5.57 21.85
C PRO A 186 17.11 -5.47 22.74
N ARG A 187 16.94 -4.39 23.51
CA ARG A 187 15.78 -4.22 24.40
C ARG A 187 14.50 -3.91 23.64
N ARG A 188 14.61 -3.25 22.48
CA ARG A 188 13.47 -3.01 21.58
C ARG A 188 13.05 -4.30 20.88
N ARG A 189 14.01 -5.18 20.55
CA ARG A 189 13.74 -6.52 20.04
C ARG A 189 13.00 -7.40 21.05
N GLU A 190 13.43 -7.39 22.32
CA GLU A 190 12.73 -8.13 23.37
C GLU A 190 11.32 -7.58 23.64
N ALA A 191 11.15 -6.26 23.77
CA ALA A 191 9.83 -5.65 23.94
C ALA A 191 8.87 -5.97 22.78
N PHE A 192 9.40 -6.06 21.56
CA PHE A 192 8.66 -6.49 20.39
C PHE A 192 8.19 -7.96 20.52
N TYR A 193 9.06 -8.90 20.93
CA TYR A 193 8.66 -10.30 21.10
C TYR A 193 7.58 -10.47 22.16
N GLN A 194 7.62 -9.69 23.24
CA GLN A 194 6.59 -9.67 24.28
C GLN A 194 5.22 -9.14 23.78
N CYS A 195 5.13 -8.54 22.59
CA CYS A 195 3.85 -8.16 21.99
C CYS A 195 3.08 -9.36 21.39
N PHE A 196 3.76 -10.49 21.17
CA PHE A 196 3.20 -11.69 20.53
C PHE A 196 3.00 -12.87 21.48
N LEU A 197 3.38 -12.72 22.76
CA LEU A 197 3.23 -13.70 23.85
C LEU A 197 2.10 -13.28 24.80
#